data_AF-A0A445MW07-F1
#
_entry.id   AF-A0A445MW07-F1
#
_cell.length_a   1.000
_cell.length_b   1.000
_cell.length_c   1.000
_cell.angle_alpha   90.00
_cell.angle_beta   90.00
_cell.angle_gamma   90.00
#
_symmetry.space_group_name_H-M   'P 1'
#
loop_
_entity.id
_entity.type
_entity.pdbx_description
1 polymer ?
#
loop_
_entity_poly.entity_id
_entity_poly.type
_entity_poly.pdbx_seq_one_letter_code
_entity_poly.pdbx_strand_id
1 'polypeptide(L)'
;MPTLNRIKTKYPGVYFVTGKFPSRSGKSERVYYIRYRKGGKEIEEKAGGHLKDAMTAAKAARIRAECIDGMRRCLSETRDCGRDQKNSKVQECKGLNDKFNGIEQGEQSHEVMTASEENFRAFFETATDLMCMVDKNGVLTYVNESTTKTLGYSKEDIIGMHIKKLLDKTDTEKRFLSTFKKIIKRGNLALETTWITKNGTKLHGEERLVAVHDSNGRFVGVRGVLRDITQRKMAELSLKKREAELDLKNRELEEMNAALRVLLKRRDEDKNEIEEKVLLNIQELVMPYLKKIQKTKLDAKQESFVKVLESNLKDISSPFARVLSTRFLKFTPTEIQVANLVKHGRSTKEIADLLNLSSETIECHRKNIRNKIGIKNKNENLRTHLLAFHAG
;
A
#
# COMPACT_ATOMS: atom_id res chain seq x y z
N MET A 1 -9.72 -46.36 27.13
CA MET A 1 -8.59 -47.01 26.44
C MET A 1 -9.11 -47.59 25.12
N PRO A 2 -8.46 -47.33 23.96
CA PRO A 2 -8.93 -47.89 22.70
C PRO A 2 -8.78 -49.42 22.72
N THR A 3 -9.84 -50.13 22.30
CA THR A 3 -9.87 -51.58 22.13
C THR A 3 -8.87 -52.00 21.05
N LEU A 4 -7.77 -52.62 21.47
CA LEU A 4 -6.73 -53.14 20.59
C LEU A 4 -7.17 -54.49 20.02
N ASN A 5 -7.66 -54.52 18.79
CA ASN A 5 -7.89 -55.79 18.10
C ASN A 5 -6.55 -56.34 17.61
N ARG A 6 -6.13 -57.49 18.16
CA ARG A 6 -4.97 -58.26 17.69
C ARG A 6 -5.37 -59.06 16.45
N ILE A 7 -4.86 -58.70 15.28
CA ILE A 7 -4.99 -59.54 14.09
C ILE A 7 -3.75 -60.44 14.04
N LYS A 8 -3.95 -61.76 14.24
CA LYS A 8 -2.91 -62.77 14.03
C LYS A 8 -2.52 -62.76 12.55
N THR A 9 -1.24 -62.56 12.28
CA THR A 9 -0.71 -62.69 10.92
C THR A 9 -0.29 -64.13 10.67
N LYS A 10 -0.06 -64.50 9.40
CA LYS A 10 0.57 -65.78 9.02
C LYS A 10 2.04 -65.90 9.46
N TYR A 11 2.56 -64.91 10.17
CA TYR A 11 3.95 -64.82 10.60
C TYR A 11 4.02 -64.93 12.14
N PRO A 12 4.66 -65.98 12.69
CA PRO A 12 4.77 -66.17 14.14
C PRO A 12 5.46 -64.97 14.81
N GLY A 13 4.86 -64.44 15.88
CA GLY A 13 5.40 -63.30 16.65
C GLY A 13 5.00 -61.92 16.13
N VAL A 14 4.42 -61.79 14.93
CA VAL A 14 3.94 -60.51 14.38
C VAL A 14 2.41 -60.41 14.53
N TYR A 15 1.95 -59.37 15.23
CA TYR A 15 0.54 -59.06 15.41
C TYR A 15 0.27 -57.63 14.99
N PHE A 16 -0.80 -57.41 14.22
CA PHE A 16 -1.27 -56.04 13.99
C PHE A 16 -2.13 -55.60 15.16
N VAL A 17 -1.81 -54.44 15.69
CA VAL A 17 -2.63 -53.75 16.69
C VAL A 17 -3.34 -52.61 16.01
N THR A 18 -4.66 -52.67 15.87
CA THR A 18 -5.46 -51.57 15.31
C THR A 18 -6.11 -50.78 16.44
N GLY A 19 -5.84 -49.48 16.52
CA GLY A 19 -6.54 -48.55 17.42
C GLY A 19 -7.16 -47.40 16.63
N LYS A 20 -8.36 -46.94 17.02
CA LYS A 20 -8.90 -45.66 16.56
C LYS A 20 -8.25 -44.55 17.39
N PHE A 21 -7.37 -43.76 16.80
CA PHE A 21 -6.83 -42.56 17.44
C PHE A 21 -7.55 -41.31 16.91
N PRO A 22 -7.93 -40.36 17.79
CA PRO A 22 -8.49 -39.08 17.34
C PRO A 22 -7.40 -38.28 16.62
N SER A 23 -7.63 -37.94 15.35
CA SER A 23 -6.78 -37.02 14.58
C SER A 23 -7.33 -35.59 14.67
N ARG A 24 -6.48 -34.58 14.45
CA ARG A 24 -6.89 -33.16 14.40
C ARG A 24 -7.90 -32.84 13.27
N SER A 25 -8.14 -33.77 12.35
CA SER A 25 -9.10 -33.66 11.25
C SER A 25 -10.43 -34.40 11.46
N GLY A 26 -10.65 -35.00 12.65
CA GLY A 26 -11.89 -35.71 12.97
C GLY A 26 -12.08 -37.07 12.29
N LYS A 27 -11.14 -37.52 11.45
CA LYS A 27 -11.15 -38.87 10.85
C LYS A 27 -10.36 -39.85 11.71
N SER A 28 -10.91 -41.04 11.96
CA SER A 28 -10.24 -42.11 12.71
C SER A 28 -9.13 -42.74 11.85
N GLU A 29 -7.88 -42.58 12.27
CA GLU A 29 -6.72 -43.11 11.54
C GLU A 29 -6.37 -44.51 12.06
N ARG A 30 -6.24 -45.50 11.15
CA ARG A 30 -5.82 -46.85 11.50
C ARG A 30 -4.30 -46.89 11.50
N VAL A 31 -3.69 -47.00 12.68
CA VAL A 31 -2.25 -47.19 12.81
C VAL A 31 -1.97 -48.67 13.02
N TYR A 32 -1.01 -49.20 12.28
CA TYR A 32 -0.52 -50.56 12.43
C TYR A 32 0.79 -50.54 13.22
N TYR A 33 0.95 -51.48 14.14
CA TYR A 33 2.21 -51.73 14.86
C TYR A 33 2.68 -53.15 14.54
N ILE A 34 3.99 -53.34 14.49
CA ILE A 34 4.66 -54.62 14.36
C ILE A 34 5.51 -54.85 15.61
N ARG A 35 5.38 -56.04 16.20
CA ARG A 35 6.19 -56.46 17.34
C ARG A 35 7.04 -57.67 16.92
N TYR A 36 8.33 -57.68 17.26
CA TYR A 36 9.24 -58.79 16.97
C TYR A 36 10.34 -58.90 18.02
N ARG A 37 11.04 -60.04 18.11
CA ARG A 37 12.18 -60.20 19.02
C ARG A 37 13.49 -59.88 18.30
N LYS A 38 14.32 -59.02 18.89
CA LYS A 38 15.68 -58.71 18.44
C LYS A 38 16.63 -58.95 19.61
N GLY A 39 17.49 -59.97 19.49
CA GLY A 39 18.50 -60.28 20.51
C GLY A 39 17.95 -60.53 21.92
N GLY A 40 16.79 -61.21 22.01
CA GLY A 40 16.13 -61.54 23.28
C GLY A 40 15.19 -60.45 23.84
N LYS A 41 15.16 -59.25 23.25
CA LYS A 41 14.24 -58.17 23.62
C LYS A 41 13.07 -58.08 22.64
N GLU A 42 11.87 -57.82 23.16
CA GLU A 42 10.70 -57.47 22.35
C GLU A 42 10.84 -56.02 21.87
N ILE A 43 10.72 -55.80 20.57
CA ILE A 43 10.71 -54.48 19.92
C ILE A 43 9.33 -54.26 19.32
N GLU A 44 8.75 -53.08 19.52
CA GLU A 44 7.51 -52.64 18.91
C GLU A 44 7.78 -51.40 18.04
N GLU A 45 7.44 -51.48 16.75
CA GLU A 45 7.66 -50.43 15.76
C GLU A 45 6.34 -50.06 15.09
N LYS A 46 6.17 -48.78 14.75
CA LYS A 46 5.01 -48.28 14.02
C LYS A 46 5.16 -48.66 12.53
N ALA A 47 4.18 -49.36 11.98
CA ALA A 47 4.20 -49.94 10.63
C ALA A 47 3.33 -49.17 9.60
N GLY A 48 2.99 -47.91 9.90
CA GLY A 48 2.26 -47.02 9.00
C GLY A 48 0.73 -47.10 9.09
N GLY A 49 0.05 -46.49 8.11
CA GLY A 49 -1.40 -46.29 8.07
C GLY A 49 -2.19 -47.26 7.15
N HIS A 50 -1.50 -48.02 6.30
CA HIS A 50 -2.10 -49.00 5.37
C HIS A 50 -1.59 -50.42 5.63
N LEU A 51 -2.50 -51.42 5.53
CA LEU A 51 -2.19 -52.82 5.80
C LEU A 51 -1.08 -53.40 4.89
N LYS A 52 -1.00 -52.95 3.64
CA LYS A 52 -0.01 -53.42 2.66
C LYS A 52 1.42 -53.00 3.03
N ASP A 53 1.56 -51.76 3.50
CA ASP A 53 2.85 -51.21 3.96
C ASP A 53 3.24 -51.88 5.27
N ALA A 54 2.28 -52.07 6.15
CA ALA A 54 2.48 -52.79 7.41
C ALA A 54 2.91 -54.26 7.21
N MET A 55 2.37 -54.95 6.20
CA MET A 55 2.79 -56.31 5.82
C MET A 55 4.20 -56.33 5.22
N THR A 56 4.57 -55.30 4.48
CA THR A 56 5.90 -55.17 3.87
C THR A 56 6.96 -54.89 4.95
N ALA A 57 6.67 -53.95 5.85
CA ALA A 57 7.49 -53.67 7.03
C ALA A 57 7.64 -54.89 7.95
N ALA A 58 6.55 -55.64 8.19
CA ALA A 58 6.60 -56.89 8.94
C ALA A 58 7.54 -57.94 8.32
N LYS A 59 7.49 -58.08 6.98
CA LYS A 59 8.37 -59.00 6.25
C LYS A 59 9.84 -58.58 6.34
N ALA A 60 10.12 -57.27 6.21
CA ALA A 60 11.46 -56.71 6.34
C ALA A 60 12.02 -56.90 7.76
N ALA A 61 11.23 -56.60 8.80
CA ALA A 61 11.60 -56.79 10.20
C ALA A 61 11.92 -58.26 10.53
N ARG A 62 11.16 -59.21 9.97
CA ARG A 62 11.44 -60.64 10.13
C ARG A 62 12.78 -61.02 9.50
N ILE A 63 13.03 -60.59 8.25
CA ILE A 63 14.28 -60.90 7.56
C ILE A 63 15.47 -60.27 8.30
N ARG A 64 15.32 -59.06 8.87
CA ARG A 64 16.34 -58.47 9.77
C ARG A 64 16.61 -59.35 10.98
N ALA A 65 15.58 -59.81 11.67
CA ALA A 65 15.72 -60.67 12.85
C ALA A 65 16.41 -62.01 12.47
N GLU A 66 15.98 -62.63 11.37
CA GLU A 66 16.59 -63.86 10.82
C GLU A 66 18.07 -63.64 10.43
N CYS A 67 18.41 -62.50 9.83
CA CYS A 67 19.80 -62.16 9.47
C CYS A 67 20.66 -61.90 10.71
N ILE A 68 20.14 -61.20 11.73
CA ILE A 68 20.87 -60.94 12.99
C ILE A 68 21.10 -62.23 13.78
N ASP A 69 20.06 -63.06 13.93
CA ASP A 69 20.17 -64.34 14.64
C ASP A 69 21.07 -65.31 13.86
N GLY A 70 20.96 -65.33 12.53
CA GLY A 70 21.84 -66.08 11.63
C GLY A 70 23.29 -65.62 11.72
N MET A 71 23.55 -64.31 11.74
CA MET A 71 24.91 -63.75 11.91
C MET A 71 25.51 -64.13 13.27
N ARG A 72 24.72 -64.07 14.36
CA ARG A 72 25.18 -64.51 15.69
C ARG A 72 25.57 -65.98 15.71
N ARG A 73 24.75 -66.84 15.11
CA ARG A 73 25.01 -68.28 15.02
C ARG A 73 26.23 -68.59 14.14
N CYS A 74 26.32 -67.95 12.98
CA CYS A 74 27.45 -68.07 12.07
C CYS A 74 28.76 -67.64 12.76
N LEU A 75 28.75 -66.54 13.52
CA LEU A 75 29.90 -66.06 14.28
C LEU A 75 30.33 -67.00 15.42
N SER A 76 29.38 -67.65 16.12
CA SER A 76 29.72 -68.67 17.13
C SER A 76 30.32 -69.92 16.49
N GLU A 77 29.69 -70.43 15.42
CA GLU A 77 30.17 -71.62 14.70
C GLU A 77 31.54 -71.40 14.04
N THR A 78 31.85 -70.18 13.60
CA THR A 78 33.16 -69.83 13.03
C THR A 78 34.28 -69.83 14.09
N ARG A 79 33.95 -69.65 15.37
CA ARG A 79 34.94 -69.72 16.48
C ARG A 79 35.31 -71.17 16.82
N ASP A 80 34.38 -72.10 16.60
CA ASP A 80 34.51 -73.50 17.02
C ASP A 80 34.90 -74.46 15.87
N CYS A 81 35.09 -73.98 14.62
CA CYS A 81 35.39 -74.83 13.47
C CYS A 81 36.89 -74.88 13.05
N GLY A 82 37.29 -75.97 12.39
CA GLY A 82 38.65 -76.18 11.86
C GLY A 82 38.99 -75.31 10.65
N ARG A 83 40.29 -75.16 10.31
CA ARG A 83 40.78 -74.26 9.24
C ARG A 83 40.06 -74.42 7.90
N ASP A 84 39.71 -75.65 7.53
CA ASP A 84 39.12 -75.97 6.22
C ASP A 84 37.65 -75.55 6.10
N GLN A 85 36.92 -75.42 7.22
CA GLN A 85 35.50 -74.99 7.24
C GLN A 85 35.34 -73.48 7.45
N LYS A 86 36.41 -72.80 7.87
CA LYS A 86 36.39 -71.38 8.25
C LYS A 86 36.06 -70.45 7.09
N ASN A 87 36.57 -70.75 5.88
CA ASN A 87 36.29 -69.94 4.69
C ASN A 87 34.82 -70.01 4.26
N SER A 88 34.19 -71.18 4.34
CA SER A 88 32.77 -71.36 4.01
C SER A 88 31.87 -70.58 4.97
N LYS A 89 32.17 -70.64 6.28
CA LYS A 89 31.42 -69.90 7.31
C LYS A 89 31.60 -68.37 7.19
N VAL A 90 32.80 -67.90 6.85
CA VAL A 90 33.02 -66.46 6.58
C VAL A 90 32.21 -65.98 5.36
N GLN A 91 32.07 -66.80 4.31
CA GLN A 91 31.20 -66.45 3.16
C GLN A 91 29.72 -66.42 3.53
N GLU A 92 29.25 -67.36 4.37
CA GLU A 92 27.87 -67.39 4.89
C GLU A 92 27.54 -66.12 5.70
N CYS A 93 28.43 -65.73 6.61
CA CYS A 93 28.30 -64.50 7.40
C CYS A 93 28.27 -63.23 6.52
N LYS A 94 29.10 -63.17 5.47
CA LYS A 94 29.08 -62.05 4.50
C LYS A 94 27.73 -61.96 3.78
N GLY A 95 27.20 -63.08 3.29
CA GLY A 95 25.91 -63.09 2.59
C GLY A 95 24.72 -62.66 3.46
N LEU A 96 24.75 -62.93 4.77
CA LEU A 96 23.74 -62.43 5.72
C LEU A 96 23.88 -60.93 6.00
N ASN A 97 25.11 -60.43 6.09
CA ASN A 97 25.39 -59.00 6.26
C ASN A 97 24.96 -58.19 5.03
N ASP A 98 25.22 -58.69 3.82
CA ASP A 98 24.82 -58.01 2.58
C ASP A 98 23.29 -57.95 2.43
N LYS A 99 22.59 -59.03 2.79
CA LYS A 99 21.11 -59.06 2.84
C LYS A 99 20.55 -58.08 3.87
N PHE A 100 21.19 -57.95 5.03
CA PHE A 100 20.79 -57.01 6.07
C PHE A 100 20.97 -55.55 5.60
N ASN A 101 22.13 -55.22 5.05
CA ASN A 101 22.45 -53.88 4.54
C ASN A 101 21.52 -53.46 3.39
N GLY A 102 21.17 -54.39 2.49
CA GLY A 102 20.23 -54.10 1.39
C GLY A 102 18.83 -53.74 1.87
N ILE A 103 18.39 -54.28 3.01
CA ILE A 103 17.08 -53.95 3.61
C ILE A 103 17.14 -52.57 4.30
N GLU A 104 18.21 -52.28 5.06
CA GLU A 104 18.37 -50.98 5.72
C GLU A 104 18.46 -49.83 4.70
N GLN A 105 19.20 -50.01 3.61
CA GLN A 105 19.29 -49.01 2.53
C GLN A 105 17.94 -48.76 1.84
N GLY A 106 17.14 -49.81 1.64
CA GLY A 106 15.81 -49.69 1.06
C GLY A 106 14.83 -48.90 1.94
N GLU A 107 14.87 -49.14 3.26
CA GLU A 107 14.03 -48.42 4.23
C GLU A 107 14.44 -46.95 4.38
N GLN A 108 15.74 -46.66 4.48
CA GLN A 108 16.24 -45.28 4.51
C GLN A 108 15.84 -44.50 3.26
N SER A 109 15.92 -45.13 2.08
CA SER A 109 15.50 -44.50 0.82
C SER A 109 13.99 -44.21 0.80
N HIS A 110 13.18 -45.13 1.32
CA HIS A 110 11.73 -44.94 1.43
C HIS A 110 11.36 -43.87 2.46
N GLU A 111 12.04 -43.82 3.60
CA GLU A 111 11.83 -42.83 4.66
C GLU A 111 12.20 -41.42 4.18
N VAL A 112 13.35 -41.27 3.51
CA VAL A 112 13.76 -40.00 2.88
C VAL A 112 12.76 -39.55 1.82
N MET A 113 12.25 -40.48 1.00
CA MET A 113 11.21 -40.17 0.00
C MET A 113 9.92 -39.70 0.67
N THR A 114 9.45 -40.42 1.70
CA THR A 114 8.23 -40.09 2.45
C THR A 114 8.36 -38.72 3.12
N ALA A 115 9.48 -38.46 3.80
CA ALA A 115 9.74 -37.19 4.45
C ALA A 115 9.81 -36.04 3.44
N SER A 116 10.42 -36.26 2.27
CA SER A 116 10.44 -35.28 1.18
C SER A 116 9.04 -34.98 0.63
N GLU A 117 8.20 -36.01 0.46
CA GLU A 117 6.82 -35.85 0.01
C GLU A 117 5.95 -35.10 1.03
N GLU A 118 6.09 -35.42 2.32
CA GLU A 118 5.40 -34.73 3.41
C GLU A 118 5.82 -33.26 3.49
N ASN A 119 7.12 -32.97 3.41
CA ASN A 119 7.64 -31.61 3.39
C ASN A 119 7.15 -30.83 2.17
N PHE A 120 7.16 -31.45 0.98
CA PHE A 120 6.63 -30.83 -0.24
C PHE A 120 5.13 -30.52 -0.10
N ARG A 121 4.35 -31.48 0.43
CA ARG A 121 2.91 -31.30 0.66
C ARG A 121 2.64 -30.17 1.65
N ALA A 122 3.39 -30.10 2.75
CA ALA A 122 3.26 -29.03 3.74
C ALA A 122 3.57 -27.66 3.13
N PHE A 123 4.66 -27.54 2.37
CA PHE A 123 5.00 -26.31 1.67
C PHE A 123 3.91 -25.88 0.69
N PHE A 124 3.38 -26.82 -0.10
CA PHE A 124 2.36 -26.54 -1.09
C PHE A 124 1.02 -26.13 -0.46
N GLU A 125 0.60 -26.77 0.64
CA GLU A 125 -0.68 -26.47 1.32
C GLU A 125 -0.64 -25.15 2.12
N THR A 126 0.53 -24.77 2.67
CA THR A 126 0.69 -23.56 3.48
C THR A 126 0.96 -22.29 2.66
N ALA A 127 1.24 -22.43 1.36
CA ALA A 127 1.49 -21.30 0.48
C ALA A 127 0.27 -20.36 0.38
N THR A 128 0.53 -19.05 0.46
CA THR A 128 -0.50 -18.00 0.31
C THR A 128 -0.97 -17.86 -1.12
N ASP A 129 -0.07 -18.04 -2.09
CA ASP A 129 -0.39 -17.99 -3.52
C ASP A 129 -1.29 -19.19 -3.89
N LEU A 130 -2.15 -18.99 -4.88
CA LEU A 130 -3.05 -20.04 -5.36
C LEU A 130 -2.22 -20.99 -6.22
N MET A 131 -2.15 -22.25 -5.84
CA MET A 131 -1.36 -23.26 -6.54
C MET A 131 -2.24 -24.39 -7.05
N CYS A 132 -2.06 -24.75 -8.31
CA CYS A 132 -2.79 -25.84 -8.93
C CYS A 132 -1.91 -26.68 -9.87
N MET A 133 -2.38 -27.89 -10.15
CA MET A 133 -1.85 -28.74 -11.21
C MET A 133 -3.00 -29.18 -12.10
N VAL A 134 -2.74 -29.19 -13.40
CA VAL A 134 -3.68 -29.67 -14.42
C VAL A 134 -3.00 -30.76 -15.24
N ASP A 135 -3.80 -31.71 -15.73
CA ASP A 135 -3.34 -32.70 -16.70
C ASP A 135 -3.12 -32.07 -18.10
N LYS A 136 -2.70 -32.90 -19.06
CA LYS A 136 -2.48 -32.50 -20.46
C LYS A 136 -3.72 -31.93 -21.16
N ASN A 137 -4.92 -32.18 -20.63
CA ASN A 137 -6.18 -31.68 -21.14
C ASN A 137 -6.66 -30.42 -20.41
N GLY A 138 -5.93 -29.95 -19.39
CA GLY A 138 -6.32 -28.79 -18.58
C GLY A 138 -7.33 -29.12 -17.48
N VAL A 139 -7.48 -30.39 -17.11
CA VAL A 139 -8.32 -30.84 -15.99
C VAL A 139 -7.53 -30.74 -14.69
N LEU A 140 -8.10 -30.10 -13.67
CA LEU A 140 -7.46 -29.94 -12.36
C LEU A 140 -7.26 -31.27 -11.66
N THR A 141 -6.01 -31.61 -11.39
CA THR A 141 -5.60 -32.82 -10.68
C THR A 141 -5.19 -32.53 -9.24
N TYR A 142 -4.81 -31.29 -8.93
CA TYR A 142 -4.45 -30.86 -7.57
C TYR A 142 -4.67 -29.36 -7.38
N VAL A 143 -5.06 -28.96 -6.16
CA VAL A 143 -5.10 -27.57 -5.70
C VAL A 143 -4.69 -27.48 -4.23
N ASN A 144 -4.03 -26.38 -3.84
CA ASN A 144 -3.75 -26.11 -2.42
C ASN A 144 -4.96 -25.52 -1.68
N GLU A 145 -4.87 -25.49 -0.35
CA GLU A 145 -5.89 -24.90 0.51
C GLU A 145 -6.20 -23.43 0.17
N SER A 146 -5.18 -22.62 -0.14
CA SER A 146 -5.38 -21.21 -0.54
C SER A 146 -6.27 -21.07 -1.78
N THR A 147 -6.08 -21.94 -2.78
CA THR A 147 -6.94 -21.98 -3.99
C THR A 147 -8.39 -22.26 -3.64
N THR A 148 -8.65 -23.25 -2.80
CA THR A 148 -10.02 -23.58 -2.39
C THR A 148 -10.69 -22.47 -1.59
N LYS A 149 -9.98 -21.86 -0.63
CA LYS A 149 -10.48 -20.76 0.19
C LYS A 149 -10.79 -19.52 -0.63
N THR A 150 -9.87 -19.15 -1.53
CA THR A 150 -9.99 -17.92 -2.32
C THR A 150 -11.06 -18.05 -3.41
N LEU A 151 -11.12 -19.20 -4.10
CA LEU A 151 -12.10 -19.40 -5.17
C LEU A 151 -13.48 -19.84 -4.65
N GLY A 152 -13.58 -20.27 -3.40
CA GLY A 152 -14.85 -20.68 -2.78
C GLY A 152 -15.35 -22.07 -3.20
N TYR A 153 -14.46 -22.93 -3.70
CA TYR A 153 -14.77 -24.33 -4.03
C TYR A 153 -14.16 -25.28 -3.00
N SER A 154 -14.85 -26.38 -2.69
CA SER A 154 -14.24 -27.51 -1.96
C SER A 154 -13.23 -28.23 -2.87
N LYS A 155 -12.33 -29.04 -2.28
CA LYS A 155 -11.42 -29.87 -3.08
C LYS A 155 -12.21 -30.86 -3.96
N GLU A 156 -13.30 -31.40 -3.44
CA GLU A 156 -14.17 -32.35 -4.13
C GLU A 156 -14.91 -31.72 -5.32
N ASP A 157 -15.28 -30.43 -5.23
CA ASP A 157 -15.98 -29.72 -6.30
C ASP A 157 -15.02 -29.27 -7.43
N ILE A 158 -13.78 -28.92 -7.07
CA ILE A 158 -12.83 -28.27 -7.99
C ILE A 158 -11.91 -29.26 -8.72
N ILE A 159 -11.57 -30.38 -8.08
CA ILE A 159 -10.77 -31.43 -8.72
C ILE A 159 -11.61 -32.12 -9.80
N GLY A 160 -11.01 -32.37 -10.96
CA GLY A 160 -11.72 -32.86 -12.15
C GLY A 160 -12.39 -31.75 -12.97
N MET A 161 -12.42 -30.51 -12.48
CA MET A 161 -12.91 -29.37 -13.25
C MET A 161 -11.86 -28.94 -14.29
N HIS A 162 -12.31 -28.60 -15.49
CA HIS A 162 -11.43 -27.98 -16.49
C HIS A 162 -11.13 -26.53 -16.11
N ILE A 163 -9.83 -26.15 -16.12
CA ILE A 163 -9.33 -24.84 -15.67
C ILE A 163 -10.00 -23.62 -16.36
N LYS A 164 -10.42 -23.74 -17.62
CA LYS A 164 -11.17 -22.70 -18.36
C LYS A 164 -12.44 -22.24 -17.63
N LYS A 165 -13.07 -23.10 -16.82
CA LYS A 165 -14.26 -22.72 -16.05
C LYS A 165 -13.97 -21.68 -14.96
N LEU A 166 -12.70 -21.56 -14.55
CA LEU A 166 -12.24 -20.61 -13.55
C LEU A 166 -11.71 -19.32 -14.17
N LEU A 167 -11.61 -19.23 -15.50
CA LEU A 167 -11.11 -18.05 -16.19
C LEU A 167 -12.25 -17.11 -16.61
N ASP A 168 -11.98 -15.81 -16.64
CA ASP A 168 -12.92 -14.82 -17.15
C ASP A 168 -13.29 -15.10 -18.61
N LYS A 169 -14.56 -14.88 -19.00
CA LYS A 169 -15.06 -15.19 -20.35
C LYS A 169 -14.33 -14.43 -21.46
N THR A 170 -13.73 -13.27 -21.15
CA THR A 170 -12.87 -12.54 -22.07
C THR A 170 -11.54 -13.27 -22.35
N ASP A 171 -11.17 -14.20 -21.48
CA ASP A 171 -10.01 -15.09 -21.57
C ASP A 171 -10.39 -16.40 -22.30
N THR A 172 -10.71 -16.26 -23.59
CA THR A 172 -11.33 -17.30 -24.44
C THR A 172 -10.51 -18.60 -24.61
N GLU A 173 -11.17 -19.65 -25.12
CA GLU A 173 -10.58 -20.95 -25.50
C GLU A 173 -9.34 -20.85 -26.41
N LYS A 174 -9.29 -19.84 -27.28
CA LYS A 174 -8.11 -19.56 -28.12
C LYS A 174 -6.89 -19.18 -27.28
N ARG A 175 -7.09 -18.42 -26.19
CA ARG A 175 -6.01 -18.03 -25.27
C ARG A 175 -5.51 -19.24 -24.49
N PHE A 176 -6.40 -20.11 -23.98
CA PHE A 176 -6.01 -21.37 -23.35
C PHE A 176 -5.11 -22.24 -24.26
N LEU A 177 -5.56 -22.50 -25.51
CA LEU A 177 -4.78 -23.33 -26.45
C LEU A 177 -3.43 -22.70 -26.81
N SER A 178 -3.41 -21.37 -26.99
CA SER A 178 -2.18 -20.60 -27.24
C SER A 178 -1.21 -20.68 -26.05
N THR A 179 -1.72 -20.52 -24.84
CA THR A 179 -0.98 -20.62 -23.57
C THR A 179 -0.36 -22.02 -23.42
N PHE A 180 -1.14 -23.09 -23.59
CA PHE A 180 -0.64 -24.47 -23.52
C PHE A 180 0.43 -24.75 -24.56
N LYS A 181 0.23 -24.33 -25.82
CA LYS A 181 1.25 -24.47 -26.87
C LYS A 181 2.55 -23.75 -26.51
N LYS A 182 2.47 -22.54 -25.95
CA LYS A 182 3.65 -21.77 -25.51
C LYS A 182 4.38 -22.47 -24.37
N ILE A 183 3.65 -23.01 -23.39
CA ILE A 183 4.22 -23.74 -22.24
C ILE A 183 4.92 -25.02 -22.72
N ILE A 184 4.28 -25.81 -23.59
CA ILE A 184 4.87 -27.03 -24.15
C ILE A 184 6.17 -26.71 -24.90
N LYS A 185 6.18 -25.62 -25.68
CA LYS A 185 7.36 -25.22 -26.46
C LYS A 185 8.51 -24.65 -25.60
N ARG A 186 8.19 -23.86 -24.57
CA ARG A 186 9.18 -23.09 -23.79
C ARG A 186 9.52 -23.71 -22.44
N GLY A 187 8.74 -24.68 -21.96
CA GLY A 187 8.84 -25.27 -20.63
C GLY A 187 8.20 -24.41 -19.52
N ASN A 188 8.12 -23.09 -19.69
CA ASN A 188 7.46 -22.19 -18.74
C ASN A 188 6.80 -20.98 -19.43
N LEU A 189 5.93 -20.29 -18.69
CA LEU A 189 5.29 -19.05 -19.11
C LEU A 189 4.88 -18.21 -17.90
N ALA A 190 5.06 -16.89 -17.99
CA ALA A 190 4.48 -15.94 -17.06
C ALA A 190 3.47 -15.03 -17.79
N LEU A 191 2.34 -14.75 -17.16
CA LEU A 191 1.26 -13.95 -17.73
C LEU A 191 0.32 -13.41 -16.64
N GLU A 192 -0.42 -12.35 -16.96
CA GLU A 192 -1.55 -11.93 -16.13
C GLU A 192 -2.85 -12.56 -16.65
N THR A 193 -3.66 -13.06 -15.74
CA THR A 193 -4.98 -13.64 -16.02
C THR A 193 -6.02 -13.06 -15.06
N THR A 194 -7.29 -13.28 -15.40
CA THR A 194 -8.39 -12.97 -14.49
C THR A 194 -9.18 -14.23 -14.25
N TRP A 195 -9.25 -14.64 -12.98
CA TRP A 195 -10.02 -15.78 -12.53
C TRP A 195 -11.38 -15.32 -12.02
N ILE A 196 -12.36 -16.22 -12.04
CA ILE A 196 -13.70 -16.01 -11.50
C ILE A 196 -13.90 -17.01 -10.35
N THR A 197 -14.26 -16.50 -9.18
CA THR A 197 -14.63 -17.32 -8.02
C THR A 197 -16.01 -17.97 -8.20
N LYS A 198 -16.36 -18.94 -7.34
CA LYS A 198 -17.69 -19.59 -7.35
C LYS A 198 -18.85 -18.59 -7.26
N ASN A 199 -18.63 -17.45 -6.61
CA ASN A 199 -19.62 -16.38 -6.43
C ASN A 199 -19.59 -15.33 -7.55
N GLY A 200 -18.77 -15.49 -8.59
CA GLY A 200 -18.69 -14.57 -9.73
C GLY A 200 -17.74 -13.39 -9.54
N THR A 201 -17.00 -13.31 -8.41
CA THR A 201 -16.03 -12.24 -8.17
C THR A 201 -14.80 -12.43 -9.07
N LYS A 202 -14.30 -11.33 -9.64
CA LYS A 202 -13.07 -11.34 -10.44
C LYS A 202 -11.84 -11.24 -9.54
N LEU A 203 -10.89 -12.14 -9.77
CA LEU A 203 -9.58 -12.16 -9.15
C LEU A 203 -8.54 -11.88 -10.24
N HIS A 204 -7.80 -10.79 -10.13
CA HIS A 204 -6.69 -10.52 -11.04
C HIS A 204 -5.43 -11.20 -10.50
N GLY A 205 -4.79 -12.03 -11.31
CA GLY A 205 -3.62 -12.75 -10.88
C GLY A 205 -2.45 -12.67 -11.85
N GLU A 206 -1.25 -12.73 -11.27
CA GLU A 206 0.00 -12.94 -11.98
C GLU A 206 0.35 -14.43 -11.90
N GLU A 207 0.34 -15.11 -13.04
CA GLU A 207 0.59 -16.54 -13.15
C GLU A 207 2.02 -16.86 -13.54
N ARG A 208 2.56 -17.91 -12.93
CA ARG A 208 3.73 -18.65 -13.40
C ARG A 208 3.34 -20.09 -13.66
N LEU A 209 3.49 -20.51 -14.91
CA LEU A 209 3.12 -21.82 -15.41
C LEU A 209 4.37 -22.59 -15.83
N VAL A 210 4.47 -23.85 -15.43
CA VAL A 210 5.59 -24.74 -15.73
C VAL A 210 5.07 -26.07 -16.28
N ALA A 211 5.63 -26.50 -17.40
CA ALA A 211 5.33 -27.80 -18.01
C ALA A 211 5.82 -28.95 -17.12
N VAL A 212 4.98 -29.97 -16.96
CA VAL A 212 5.31 -31.19 -16.23
C VAL A 212 5.48 -32.33 -17.23
N HIS A 213 6.57 -33.09 -17.08
CA HIS A 213 6.90 -34.23 -17.93
C HIS A 213 7.01 -35.50 -17.10
N ASP A 214 6.68 -36.65 -17.69
CA ASP A 214 6.94 -37.97 -17.08
C ASP A 214 8.42 -38.36 -17.20
N SER A 215 8.79 -39.53 -16.63
CA SER A 215 10.15 -40.07 -16.69
C SER A 215 10.67 -40.34 -18.10
N ASN A 216 9.78 -40.39 -19.10
CA ASN A 216 10.11 -40.58 -20.51
C ASN A 216 10.14 -39.25 -21.28
N GLY A 217 10.08 -38.11 -20.58
CA GLY A 217 10.10 -36.78 -21.20
C GLY A 217 8.78 -36.38 -21.88
N ARG A 218 7.69 -37.13 -21.70
CA ARG A 218 6.39 -36.80 -22.33
C ARG A 218 5.65 -35.79 -21.49
N PHE A 219 5.06 -34.78 -22.14
CA PHE A 219 4.23 -33.78 -21.48
C PHE A 219 2.98 -34.42 -20.85
N VAL A 220 2.81 -34.23 -19.54
CA VAL A 220 1.68 -34.79 -18.77
C VAL A 220 0.76 -33.72 -18.18
N GLY A 221 1.17 -32.46 -18.18
CA GLY A 221 0.35 -31.39 -17.62
C GLY A 221 1.12 -30.12 -17.31
N VAL A 222 0.49 -29.24 -16.53
CA VAL A 222 1.05 -27.93 -16.14
C VAL A 222 0.89 -27.74 -14.64
N ARG A 223 1.93 -27.23 -14.00
CA ARG A 223 1.87 -26.69 -12.64
C ARG A 223 1.77 -25.18 -12.71
N GLY A 224 0.80 -24.61 -12.01
CA GLY A 224 0.55 -23.17 -11.97
C GLY A 224 0.64 -22.62 -10.55
N VAL A 225 1.24 -21.44 -10.44
CA VAL A 225 1.16 -20.58 -9.26
C VAL A 225 0.55 -19.26 -9.71
N LEU A 226 -0.47 -18.81 -9.00
CA LEU A 226 -1.21 -17.59 -9.25
C LEU A 226 -1.10 -16.70 -8.00
N ARG A 227 -0.46 -15.55 -8.16
CA ARG A 227 -0.41 -14.51 -7.12
C ARG A 227 -1.57 -13.55 -7.33
N ASP A 228 -2.38 -13.36 -6.30
CA ASP A 228 -3.45 -12.36 -6.34
C ASP A 228 -2.87 -10.93 -6.32
N ILE A 229 -3.17 -10.16 -7.36
CA ILE A 229 -2.78 -8.76 -7.53
C ILE A 229 -4.00 -7.84 -7.60
N THR A 230 -5.17 -8.32 -7.19
CA THR A 230 -6.44 -7.57 -7.26
C THR A 230 -6.36 -6.28 -6.45
N GLN A 231 -5.90 -6.34 -5.20
CA GLN A 231 -5.75 -5.14 -4.36
C GLN A 231 -4.76 -4.14 -4.98
N ARG A 232 -3.64 -4.62 -5.52
CA ARG A 232 -2.63 -3.79 -6.18
C ARG A 232 -3.24 -3.05 -7.37
N LYS A 233 -3.95 -3.76 -8.26
CA LYS A 233 -4.61 -3.14 -9.43
C LYS A 233 -5.69 -2.13 -9.03
N MET A 234 -6.48 -2.43 -8.00
CA MET A 234 -7.52 -1.50 -7.54
C MET A 234 -6.89 -0.23 -6.95
N ALA A 235 -5.78 -0.35 -6.23
CA ALA A 235 -5.02 0.79 -5.72
C ALA A 235 -4.43 1.64 -6.86
N GLU A 236 -3.79 1.00 -7.85
CA GLU A 236 -3.23 1.67 -9.03
C GLU A 236 -4.31 2.43 -9.82
N LEU A 237 -5.47 1.81 -10.05
CA LEU A 237 -6.60 2.46 -10.73
C LEU A 237 -7.14 3.64 -9.94
N SER A 238 -7.28 3.50 -8.61
CA SER A 238 -7.75 4.59 -7.76
C SER A 238 -6.77 5.76 -7.75
N LEU A 239 -5.46 5.48 -7.75
CA LEU A 239 -4.42 6.50 -7.77
C LEU A 239 -4.44 7.24 -9.12
N LYS A 240 -4.47 6.51 -10.24
CA LYS A 240 -4.57 7.08 -11.58
C LYS A 240 -5.81 7.96 -11.77
N LYS A 241 -6.95 7.57 -11.18
CA LYS A 241 -8.17 8.39 -11.19
C LYS A 241 -7.98 9.70 -10.43
N ARG A 242 -7.37 9.65 -9.24
CA ARG A 242 -7.09 10.86 -8.44
C ARG A 242 -6.09 11.79 -9.12
N GLU A 243 -5.05 11.24 -9.75
CA GLU A 243 -4.09 12.04 -10.54
C GLU A 243 -4.80 12.80 -11.66
N ALA A 244 -5.66 12.13 -12.43
CA ALA A 244 -6.43 12.77 -13.48
C ALA A 244 -7.39 13.86 -12.95
N GLU A 245 -8.03 13.64 -11.79
CA GLU A 245 -8.89 14.63 -11.13
C GLU A 245 -8.09 15.85 -10.63
N LEU A 246 -6.89 15.63 -10.07
CA LEU A 246 -6.00 16.70 -9.61
C LEU A 246 -5.48 17.53 -10.79
N ASP A 247 -5.09 16.88 -11.88
CA ASP A 247 -4.63 17.57 -13.10
C ASP A 247 -5.72 18.46 -13.68
N LEU A 248 -6.97 18.00 -13.70
CA LEU A 248 -8.10 18.81 -14.15
C LEU A 248 -8.31 20.03 -13.25
N LYS A 249 -8.34 19.82 -11.93
CA LYS A 249 -8.50 20.92 -10.95
C LYS A 249 -7.37 21.94 -11.01
N ASN A 250 -6.13 21.49 -11.23
CA ASN A 250 -4.99 22.39 -11.37
C ASN A 250 -5.15 23.30 -12.58
N ARG A 251 -5.59 22.77 -13.73
CA ARG A 251 -5.87 23.60 -14.92
C ARG A 251 -6.99 24.60 -14.68
N GLU A 252 -8.09 24.18 -14.06
CA GLU A 252 -9.19 25.08 -13.69
C GLU A 252 -8.72 26.21 -12.76
N LEU A 253 -7.87 25.88 -11.78
CA LEU A 253 -7.28 26.87 -10.88
C LEU A 253 -6.32 27.82 -11.61
N GLU A 254 -5.52 27.33 -12.55
CA GLU A 254 -4.63 28.17 -13.37
C GLU A 254 -5.43 29.15 -14.23
N GLU A 255 -6.49 28.69 -14.89
CA GLU A 255 -7.39 29.53 -15.69
C GLU A 255 -8.09 30.59 -14.82
N MET A 256 -8.62 30.19 -13.66
CA MET A 256 -9.27 31.11 -12.72
C MET A 256 -8.29 32.16 -12.18
N ASN A 257 -7.07 31.75 -11.85
CA ASN A 257 -6.02 32.66 -11.39
C ASN A 257 -5.60 33.64 -12.50
N ALA A 258 -5.52 33.20 -13.75
CA ALA A 258 -5.23 34.07 -14.89
C ALA A 258 -6.35 35.10 -15.09
N ALA A 259 -7.61 34.67 -15.08
CA ALA A 259 -8.77 35.55 -15.17
C ALA A 259 -8.79 36.59 -14.02
N LEU A 260 -8.52 36.14 -12.79
CA LEU A 260 -8.47 37.04 -11.63
C LEU A 260 -7.36 38.10 -11.75
N ARG A 261 -6.17 37.72 -12.26
CA ARG A 261 -5.08 38.69 -12.50
C ARG A 261 -5.48 39.76 -13.51
N VAL A 262 -6.17 39.37 -14.59
CA VAL A 262 -6.67 40.33 -15.59
C VAL A 262 -7.70 41.27 -14.98
N LEU A 263 -8.65 40.74 -14.19
CA LEU A 263 -9.68 41.54 -13.52
C LEU A 263 -9.08 42.52 -12.51
N LEU A 264 -8.09 42.09 -11.72
CA LEU A 264 -7.40 42.96 -10.77
C LEU A 264 -6.66 44.09 -11.47
N LYS A 265 -5.91 43.77 -12.54
CA LYS A 265 -5.22 44.78 -13.34
C LYS A 265 -6.19 45.80 -13.92
N ARG A 266 -7.32 45.33 -14.49
CA ARG A 266 -8.34 46.20 -15.05
C ARG A 266 -8.95 47.13 -14.00
N ARG A 267 -9.26 46.59 -12.81
CA ARG A 267 -9.77 47.38 -11.69
C ARG A 267 -8.80 48.49 -11.28
N ASP A 268 -7.51 48.21 -11.23
CA ASP A 268 -6.50 49.20 -10.88
C ASP A 268 -6.36 50.28 -11.97
N GLU A 269 -6.44 49.89 -13.25
CA GLU A 269 -6.49 50.82 -14.38
C GLU A 269 -7.71 51.74 -14.32
N ASP A 270 -8.91 51.18 -14.18
CA ASP A 270 -10.16 51.95 -14.10
C ASP A 270 -10.15 52.91 -12.89
N LYS A 271 -9.61 52.46 -11.75
CA LYS A 271 -9.45 53.31 -10.56
C LYS A 271 -8.52 54.49 -10.85
N ASN A 272 -7.37 54.26 -11.46
CA ASN A 272 -6.43 55.33 -11.79
C ASN A 272 -7.04 56.32 -12.79
N GLU A 273 -7.79 55.84 -13.78
CA GLU A 273 -8.49 56.69 -14.76
C GLU A 273 -9.53 57.59 -14.08
N ILE A 274 -10.34 57.04 -13.16
CA ILE A 274 -11.32 57.82 -12.40
C ILE A 274 -10.61 58.87 -11.53
N GLU A 275 -9.54 58.49 -10.84
CA GLU A 275 -8.75 59.42 -10.01
C GLU A 275 -8.18 60.58 -10.84
N GLU A 276 -7.62 60.30 -12.03
CA GLU A 276 -7.09 61.32 -12.94
C GLU A 276 -8.19 62.25 -13.46
N LYS A 277 -9.36 61.73 -13.84
CA LYS A 277 -10.50 62.55 -14.26
C LYS A 277 -10.99 63.48 -13.15
N VAL A 278 -11.06 62.99 -11.91
CA VAL A 278 -11.44 63.81 -10.74
C VAL A 278 -10.42 64.92 -10.52
N LEU A 279 -9.12 64.60 -10.62
CA LEU A 279 -8.04 65.58 -10.50
C LEU A 279 -8.16 66.70 -11.55
N LEU A 280 -8.31 66.34 -12.82
CA LEU A 280 -8.47 67.29 -13.92
C LEU A 280 -9.71 68.16 -13.72
N ASN A 281 -10.86 67.56 -13.39
CA ASN A 281 -12.10 68.31 -13.15
C ASN A 281 -11.94 69.33 -12.01
N ILE A 282 -11.28 68.97 -10.90
CA ILE A 282 -11.02 69.92 -9.81
C ILE A 282 -10.11 71.05 -10.29
N GLN A 283 -9.00 70.73 -10.97
CA GLN A 283 -8.01 71.72 -11.40
C GLN A 283 -8.51 72.66 -12.49
N GLU A 284 -9.32 72.18 -13.42
CA GLU A 284 -9.79 72.95 -14.57
C GLU A 284 -11.15 73.61 -14.33
N LEU A 285 -12.04 72.99 -13.56
CA LEU A 285 -13.41 73.49 -13.39
C LEU A 285 -13.66 74.16 -12.04
N VAL A 286 -12.91 73.84 -10.98
CA VAL A 286 -13.15 74.39 -9.63
C VAL A 286 -12.10 75.43 -9.25
N MET A 287 -10.82 75.07 -9.37
CA MET A 287 -9.72 75.92 -8.93
C MET A 287 -9.64 77.30 -9.60
N PRO A 288 -9.97 77.48 -10.91
CA PRO A 288 -9.91 78.81 -11.53
C PRO A 288 -10.93 79.79 -10.93
N TYR A 289 -12.10 79.30 -10.53
CA TYR A 289 -13.13 80.14 -9.92
C TYR A 289 -12.79 80.51 -8.49
N LEU A 290 -12.20 79.60 -7.70
CA LEU A 290 -11.65 79.93 -6.37
C LEU A 290 -10.60 81.03 -6.46
N LYS A 291 -9.68 80.95 -7.43
CA LYS A 291 -8.68 82.01 -7.68
C LYS A 291 -9.32 83.34 -8.10
N LYS A 292 -10.43 83.32 -8.85
CA LYS A 292 -11.19 84.54 -9.20
C LYS A 292 -11.84 85.16 -7.96
N ILE A 293 -12.46 84.35 -7.10
CA ILE A 293 -13.08 84.82 -5.84
C ILE A 293 -12.03 85.44 -4.91
N GLN A 294 -10.84 84.86 -4.79
CA GLN A 294 -9.76 85.45 -3.97
C GLN A 294 -9.29 86.84 -4.43
N LYS A 295 -9.53 87.21 -5.69
CA LYS A 295 -9.14 88.51 -6.23
C LYS A 295 -10.18 89.61 -5.98
N THR A 296 -11.36 89.27 -5.44
CA THR A 296 -12.39 90.27 -5.09
C THR A 296 -12.17 90.80 -3.67
N LYS A 297 -12.87 91.89 -3.30
CA LYS A 297 -12.88 92.36 -1.90
C LYS A 297 -13.70 91.38 -1.05
N LEU A 298 -13.03 90.62 -0.20
CA LEU A 298 -13.62 89.70 0.76
C LEU A 298 -13.52 90.26 2.18
N ASP A 299 -14.51 89.98 3.03
CA ASP A 299 -14.36 90.19 4.47
C ASP A 299 -13.48 89.10 5.11
N ALA A 300 -13.05 89.32 6.36
CA ALA A 300 -12.12 88.42 7.06
C ALA A 300 -12.66 86.98 7.23
N LYS A 301 -13.99 86.81 7.34
CA LYS A 301 -14.63 85.49 7.52
C LYS A 301 -14.76 84.77 6.18
N GLN A 302 -15.10 85.48 5.12
CA GLN A 302 -15.14 84.98 3.75
C GLN A 302 -13.75 84.54 3.28
N GLU A 303 -12.71 85.32 3.57
CA GLU A 303 -11.33 84.97 3.24
C GLU A 303 -10.88 83.68 3.95
N SER A 304 -11.29 83.49 5.22
CA SER A 304 -10.97 82.25 5.95
C SER A 304 -11.65 81.03 5.33
N PHE A 305 -12.93 81.13 4.93
CA PHE A 305 -13.65 80.03 4.28
C PHE A 305 -13.04 79.67 2.93
N VAL A 306 -12.69 80.66 2.10
CA VAL A 306 -12.06 80.42 0.80
C VAL A 306 -10.70 79.73 0.95
N LYS A 307 -9.89 80.12 1.94
CA LYS A 307 -8.62 79.43 2.25
C LYS A 307 -8.82 77.98 2.68
N VAL A 308 -9.84 77.69 3.48
CA VAL A 308 -10.17 76.31 3.90
C VAL A 308 -10.63 75.46 2.70
N LEU A 309 -11.51 76.00 1.84
CA LEU A 309 -11.96 75.32 0.63
C LEU A 309 -10.81 75.01 -0.33
N GLU A 310 -9.94 75.99 -0.58
CA GLU A 310 -8.76 75.79 -1.42
C GLU A 310 -7.82 74.72 -0.84
N SER A 311 -7.61 74.72 0.49
CA SER A 311 -6.81 73.70 1.17
C SER A 311 -7.44 72.30 1.02
N ASN A 312 -8.73 72.16 1.27
CA ASN A 312 -9.44 70.88 1.17
C ASN A 312 -9.43 70.33 -0.26
N LEU A 313 -9.64 71.20 -1.26
CA LEU A 313 -9.60 70.78 -2.66
C LEU A 313 -8.19 70.46 -3.13
N LYS A 314 -7.17 71.20 -2.68
CA LYS A 314 -5.76 70.85 -2.91
C LYS A 314 -5.41 69.52 -2.26
N ASP A 315 -5.94 69.22 -1.07
CA ASP A 315 -5.72 67.94 -0.42
C ASP A 315 -6.39 66.79 -1.19
N ILE A 316 -7.65 66.94 -1.61
CA ILE A 316 -8.38 65.94 -2.42
C ILE A 316 -7.68 65.71 -3.76
N SER A 317 -7.17 66.77 -4.39
CA SER A 317 -6.45 66.72 -5.67
C SER A 317 -4.94 66.48 -5.53
N SER A 318 -4.42 66.28 -4.31
CA SER A 318 -2.98 66.12 -4.10
C SER A 318 -2.54 64.69 -4.42
N PRO A 319 -1.41 64.51 -5.12
CA PRO A 319 -0.70 63.22 -5.20
C PRO A 319 -0.39 62.63 -3.82
N PHE A 320 -0.35 63.46 -2.77
CA PHE A 320 -0.15 63.05 -1.38
C PHE A 320 -1.37 62.34 -0.77
N ALA A 321 -2.61 62.76 -1.09
CA ALA A 321 -3.79 62.03 -0.64
C ALA A 321 -3.88 60.64 -1.28
N ARG A 322 -3.37 60.49 -2.51
CA ARG A 322 -3.19 59.20 -3.21
C ARG A 322 -2.16 58.30 -2.50
N VAL A 323 -1.01 58.85 -2.09
CA VAL A 323 0.00 58.11 -1.30
C VAL A 323 -0.54 57.77 0.09
N LEU A 324 -1.32 58.66 0.70
CA LEU A 324 -1.94 58.41 2.00
C LEU A 324 -3.02 57.32 1.92
N SER A 325 -3.89 57.32 0.90
CA SER A 325 -4.96 56.33 0.74
C SER A 325 -4.43 54.94 0.35
N THR A 326 -3.35 54.87 -0.43
CA THR A 326 -2.72 53.59 -0.83
C THR A 326 -1.77 53.02 0.23
N ARG A 327 -1.01 53.86 0.94
CA ARG A 327 -0.06 53.41 1.99
C ARG A 327 -0.69 53.31 3.38
N PHE A 328 -1.84 53.96 3.62
CA PHE A 328 -2.54 53.97 4.90
C PHE A 328 -4.00 53.50 4.82
N LEU A 329 -4.19 52.24 4.40
CA LEU A 329 -5.40 51.44 4.68
C LEU A 329 -5.75 51.32 6.19
N LYS A 330 -5.01 51.97 7.09
CA LYS A 330 -5.17 51.92 8.55
C LYS A 330 -5.83 53.18 9.15
N PHE A 331 -6.01 54.26 8.39
CA PHE A 331 -6.61 55.50 8.91
C PHE A 331 -8.11 55.60 8.64
N THR A 332 -8.84 56.17 9.61
CA THR A 332 -10.23 56.56 9.41
C THR A 332 -10.32 57.90 8.66
N PRO A 333 -11.44 58.21 8.00
CA PRO A 333 -11.61 59.48 7.29
C PRO A 333 -11.33 60.72 8.16
N THR A 334 -11.73 60.69 9.43
CA THR A 334 -11.49 61.78 10.40
C THR A 334 -10.00 61.89 10.77
N GLU A 335 -9.27 60.78 10.87
CA GLU A 335 -7.83 60.81 11.12
C GLU A 335 -7.04 61.37 9.93
N ILE A 336 -7.49 61.12 8.69
CA ILE A 336 -6.92 61.72 7.48
C ILE A 336 -7.08 63.24 7.52
N GLN A 337 -8.28 63.73 7.83
CA GLN A 337 -8.56 65.17 7.94
C GLN A 337 -7.72 65.84 9.04
N VAL A 338 -7.64 65.23 10.23
CA VAL A 338 -6.82 65.74 11.33
C VAL A 338 -5.34 65.74 10.95
N ALA A 339 -4.83 64.67 10.32
CA ALA A 339 -3.44 64.62 9.86
C ALA A 339 -3.10 65.72 8.85
N ASN A 340 -3.99 65.99 7.89
CA ASN A 340 -3.82 67.07 6.91
C ASN A 340 -3.77 68.44 7.59
N LEU A 341 -4.65 68.72 8.54
CA LEU A 341 -4.65 70.01 9.25
C LEU A 341 -3.40 70.17 10.15
N VAL A 342 -2.93 69.09 10.79
CA VAL A 342 -1.67 69.06 11.54
C VAL A 342 -0.48 69.38 10.63
N LYS A 343 -0.43 68.79 9.43
CA LYS A 343 0.62 69.02 8.43
C LYS A 343 0.72 70.50 8.06
N HIS A 344 -0.42 71.15 7.84
CA HIS A 344 -0.51 72.59 7.54
C HIS A 344 -0.19 73.49 8.74
N GLY A 345 0.19 72.93 9.89
CA GLY A 345 0.66 73.69 11.04
C GLY A 345 -0.45 74.16 11.98
N ARG A 346 -1.68 73.66 11.82
CA ARG A 346 -2.78 74.00 12.72
C ARG A 346 -2.55 73.40 14.11
N SER A 347 -2.83 74.20 15.13
CA SER A 347 -2.87 73.78 16.53
C SER A 347 -4.06 72.86 16.81
N THR A 348 -4.03 72.13 17.93
CA THR A 348 -5.16 71.27 18.36
C THR A 348 -6.45 72.08 18.48
N LYS A 349 -6.35 73.31 18.98
CA LYS A 349 -7.49 74.23 19.17
C LYS A 349 -8.08 74.71 17.84
N GLU A 350 -7.24 75.14 16.90
CA GLU A 350 -7.72 75.52 15.56
C GLU A 350 -8.37 74.35 14.82
N ILE A 351 -7.85 73.13 14.98
CA ILE A 351 -8.45 71.94 14.35
C ILE A 351 -9.80 71.61 15.01
N ALA A 352 -9.89 71.72 16.33
CA ALA A 352 -11.12 71.50 17.08
C ALA A 352 -12.22 72.47 16.62
N ASP A 353 -11.88 73.76 16.46
CA ASP A 353 -12.78 74.79 15.96
C ASP A 353 -13.18 74.55 14.49
N LEU A 354 -12.25 74.13 13.64
CA LEU A 354 -12.50 73.87 12.21
C LEU A 354 -13.38 72.63 11.97
N LEU A 355 -13.24 71.59 12.80
CA LEU A 355 -14.00 70.34 12.66
C LEU A 355 -15.25 70.27 13.55
N ASN A 356 -15.50 71.32 14.34
CA ASN A 356 -16.58 71.38 15.33
C ASN A 356 -16.54 70.20 16.33
N LEU A 357 -15.34 69.92 16.85
CA LEU A 357 -15.05 68.83 17.79
C LEU A 357 -14.38 69.39 19.04
N SER A 358 -14.35 68.63 20.15
CA SER A 358 -13.60 69.04 21.33
C SER A 358 -12.09 68.94 21.11
N SER A 359 -11.31 69.75 21.84
CA SER A 359 -9.85 69.69 21.81
C SER A 359 -9.34 68.31 22.26
N GLU A 360 -9.97 67.67 23.26
CA GLU A 360 -9.66 66.28 23.65
C GLU A 360 -9.86 65.29 22.49
N THR A 361 -10.90 65.47 21.67
CA THR A 361 -11.20 64.58 20.54
C THR A 361 -10.10 64.66 19.49
N ILE A 362 -9.63 65.87 19.19
CA ILE A 362 -8.52 66.07 18.25
C ILE A 362 -7.22 65.49 18.79
N GLU A 363 -6.98 65.62 20.09
CA GLU A 363 -5.79 65.05 20.74
C GLU A 363 -5.81 63.51 20.72
N CYS A 364 -6.99 62.91 20.89
CA CYS A 364 -7.21 61.47 20.70
C CYS A 364 -6.89 61.04 19.26
N HIS A 365 -7.41 61.74 18.25
CA HIS A 365 -7.08 61.46 16.85
C HIS A 365 -5.57 61.63 16.57
N ARG A 366 -4.92 62.68 17.08
CA ARG A 366 -3.46 62.86 16.97
C ARG A 366 -2.68 61.69 17.57
N LYS A 367 -3.11 61.19 18.73
CA LYS A 367 -2.50 60.02 19.39
C LYS A 367 -2.69 58.75 18.56
N ASN A 368 -3.87 58.53 18.01
CA ASN A 368 -4.15 57.40 17.13
C ASN A 368 -3.32 57.46 15.84
N ILE A 369 -3.15 58.67 15.28
CA ILE A 369 -2.26 58.92 14.15
C ILE A 369 -0.83 58.53 14.50
N ARG A 370 -0.30 59.02 15.63
CA ARG A 370 1.04 58.66 16.12
C ARG A 370 1.22 57.16 16.32
N ASN A 371 0.20 56.45 16.82
CA ASN A 371 0.24 54.99 16.96
C ASN A 371 0.38 54.29 15.61
N LYS A 372 -0.47 54.68 14.65
CA LYS A 372 -0.56 54.04 13.34
C LYS A 372 0.66 54.32 12.46
N ILE A 373 1.35 55.45 12.65
CA ILE A 373 2.63 55.76 11.96
C ILE A 373 3.88 55.34 12.76
N GLY A 374 3.72 54.68 13.92
CA GLY A 374 4.84 54.09 14.66
C GLY A 374 5.69 55.07 15.48
N ILE A 375 5.16 56.25 15.82
CA ILE A 375 5.89 57.28 16.60
C ILE A 375 5.30 57.55 17.98
N LYS A 376 4.38 56.69 18.46
CA LYS A 376 3.68 56.83 19.75
C LYS A 376 4.58 57.26 20.90
N ASN A 377 5.71 56.56 21.06
CA ASN A 377 6.62 56.73 22.20
C ASN A 377 7.90 57.50 21.86
N LYS A 378 7.96 58.12 20.67
CA LYS A 378 9.11 58.89 20.25
C LYS A 378 8.87 60.37 20.52
N ASN A 379 9.88 61.10 21.00
CA ASN A 379 9.79 62.55 21.19
C ASN A 379 9.92 63.31 19.86
N GLU A 380 9.16 62.87 18.85
CA GLU A 380 9.20 63.37 17.49
C GLU A 380 7.94 64.18 17.19
N ASN A 381 8.11 65.30 16.48
CA ASN A 381 7.00 66.16 16.11
C ASN A 381 6.15 65.49 15.01
N LEU A 382 4.85 65.33 15.29
CA LEU A 382 3.90 64.71 14.37
C LEU A 382 3.87 65.43 13.01
N ARG A 383 3.93 66.76 12.99
CA ARG A 383 3.96 67.56 11.75
C ARG A 383 5.21 67.29 10.93
N THR A 384 6.38 67.27 11.57
CA THR A 384 7.66 66.98 10.90
C THR A 384 7.65 65.60 10.26
N HIS A 385 7.11 64.61 10.97
CA HIS A 385 6.98 63.26 10.44
C HIS A 385 5.98 63.17 9.28
N LEU A 386 4.86 63.89 9.37
CA LEU A 386 3.88 64.01 8.30
C LEU A 386 4.43 64.72 7.05
N LEU A 387 5.35 65.68 7.22
CA LEU A 387 6.05 66.37 6.13
C LEU A 387 7.14 65.48 5.49
N ALA A 388 7.82 64.63 6.26
CA ALA A 388 8.87 63.73 5.75
C ALA A 388 8.35 62.70 4.72
N PHE A 389 7.04 62.41 4.72
CA PHE A 389 6.41 61.55 3.71
C PHE A 389 6.32 62.17 2.30
N HIS A 390 6.79 63.41 2.09
CA HIS A 390 6.83 64.07 0.76
C HIS A 390 8.09 63.75 -0.07
N ALA A 391 9.17 63.23 0.53
CA ALA A 391 10.50 63.21 -0.08
C ALA A 391 10.92 61.86 -0.71
N GLY A 392 9.99 60.93 -0.94
CA GLY A 392 10.28 59.58 -1.44
C GLY A 392 9.30 59.08 -2.46
#